data_AF-A0A6G7LTP5-F1
#
_entry.id   AF-A0A6G7LTP5-F1
#
_cell.length_a   1.000
_cell.length_b   1.000
_cell.length_c   1.000
_cell.angle_alpha   90.00
_cell.angle_beta   90.00
_cell.angle_gamma   90.00
#
_symmetry.space_group_name_H-M   'P 1'
#
loop_
_entity.id
_entity.type
_entity.pdbx_description
1 polymer ?
#
loop_
_entity_poly.entity_id
_entity_poly.type
_entity_poly.pdbx_seq_one_letter_code
_entity_poly.pdbx_strand_id
1 'polypeptide(L)'
;MLEKYEQALEQWIGEIVAGGDDDALFASGYLQGHFAVVLAELENESEQGPDALNERMQQCLKLAAKELEDADYRLVDNAWSELKQRIAA
;
A
#
# COMPACT_ATOMS: atom_id res chain seq x y z
N MET A 1 -0.23 14.14 9.74
CA MET A 1 -1.47 13.73 9.03
C MET A 1 -1.21 12.57 8.09
N LEU A 2 -0.06 12.55 7.40
CA LEU A 2 0.43 11.41 6.61
C LEU A 2 1.27 10.40 7.42
N GLU A 3 2.01 10.85 8.44
CA GLU A 3 2.82 9.98 9.33
C GLU A 3 2.04 8.82 9.96
N LYS A 4 0.75 8.99 10.24
CA LYS A 4 -0.10 7.89 10.77
C LYS A 4 -0.28 6.75 9.76
N TYR A 5 -0.24 7.07 8.46
CA TYR A 5 -0.32 6.08 7.39
C TYR A 5 1.01 5.34 7.23
N GLU A 6 2.14 6.05 7.40
CA GLU A 6 3.47 5.43 7.46
C GLU A 6 3.56 4.46 8.65
N GLN A 7 3.13 4.88 9.84
CA GLN A 7 3.13 4.01 11.01
C GLN A 7 2.24 2.77 10.82
N ALA A 8 1.06 2.93 10.20
CA ALA A 8 0.19 1.80 9.88
C ALA A 8 0.86 0.82 8.89
N LEU A 9 1.53 1.35 7.86
CA LEU A 9 2.30 0.56 6.91
C LEU A 9 3.46 -0.19 7.61
N GLU A 10 4.24 0.50 8.44
CA GLU A 10 5.38 -0.10 9.15
C GLU A 10 4.95 -1.23 10.09
N GLN A 11 3.87 -1.03 10.84
CA GLN A 11 3.31 -2.06 11.72
C GLN A 11 2.84 -3.27 10.92
N TRP A 12 2.11 -3.03 9.83
CA TRP A 12 1.60 -4.10 8.95
C TRP A 12 2.74 -4.89 8.30
N ILE A 13 3.78 -4.22 7.79
CA ILE A 13 4.98 -4.88 7.26
C ILE A 13 5.68 -5.69 8.36
N GLY A 14 5.78 -5.14 9.58
CA GLY A 14 6.38 -5.85 10.71
C GLY A 14 5.71 -7.19 11.02
N GLU A 15 4.38 -7.23 10.94
CA GLU A 15 3.61 -8.48 11.10
C GLU A 15 3.89 -9.48 9.98
N ILE A 16 3.96 -9.01 8.73
CA ILE A 16 4.26 -9.86 7.57
C ILE A 16 5.69 -10.41 7.64
N VAL A 17 6.66 -9.61 8.05
CA VAL A 17 8.04 -10.06 8.24
C VAL A 17 8.14 -11.11 9.36
N ALA A 18 7.30 -11.01 10.39
CA ALA A 18 7.32 -11.93 11.52
C ALA A 18 6.70 -13.30 11.23
N GLY A 19 5.75 -13.41 10.28
CA GLY A 19 5.01 -14.66 10.08
C GLY A 19 4.35 -14.85 8.72
N GLY A 20 4.56 -13.95 7.75
CA GLY A 20 4.08 -14.08 6.38
C GLY A 20 4.91 -15.07 5.56
N ASP A 21 4.32 -15.52 4.45
CA ASP A 21 5.00 -16.33 3.44
C ASP A 21 5.66 -15.44 2.36
N ASP A 22 6.30 -16.09 1.39
CA ASP A 22 7.02 -15.41 0.30
C ASP A 22 6.09 -14.49 -0.52
N ASP A 23 4.83 -14.90 -0.72
CA ASP A 23 3.82 -14.11 -1.44
C ASP A 23 3.43 -12.85 -0.65
N ALA A 24 3.26 -12.97 0.67
CA ALA A 24 2.99 -11.82 1.54
C ALA A 24 4.19 -10.87 1.62
N LEU A 25 5.42 -11.41 1.70
CA LEU A 25 6.65 -10.62 1.68
C LEU A 25 6.81 -9.87 0.35
N PHE A 26 6.52 -10.52 -0.77
CA PHE A 26 6.50 -9.87 -2.09
C PHE A 26 5.47 -8.74 -2.15
N ALA A 27 4.22 -9.01 -1.80
CA ALA A 27 3.14 -8.05 -1.91
C ALA A 27 3.35 -6.83 -0.99
N SER A 28 3.81 -7.06 0.24
CA SER A 28 4.12 -6.01 1.21
C SER A 28 5.28 -5.12 0.79
N GLY A 29 6.37 -5.70 0.25
CA GLY A 29 7.49 -4.93 -0.27
C GLY A 29 7.10 -4.10 -1.49
N TYR A 30 6.28 -4.67 -2.39
CA TYR A 30 5.76 -3.96 -3.55
C TYR A 30 4.89 -2.77 -3.13
N LEU A 31 3.97 -2.98 -2.18
CA LEU A 31 3.14 -1.90 -1.64
C LEU A 31 3.95 -0.83 -0.93
N GLN A 32 4.96 -1.21 -0.13
CA GLN A 32 5.82 -0.25 0.55
C GLN A 32 6.44 0.77 -0.42
N GLY A 33 6.94 0.30 -1.57
CA GLY A 33 7.53 1.16 -2.59
C GLY A 33 6.53 2.16 -3.17
N HIS A 34 5.36 1.69 -3.61
CA HIS A 34 4.32 2.55 -4.18
C HIS A 34 3.69 3.49 -3.15
N PHE A 35 3.56 3.03 -1.91
CA PHE A 35 3.03 3.84 -0.82
C PHE A 35 3.94 5.02 -0.51
N ALA A 36 5.26 4.82 -0.50
CA ALA A 36 6.22 5.91 -0.32
C ALA A 36 6.09 6.97 -1.44
N VAL A 37 5.91 6.55 -2.68
CA VAL A 37 5.67 7.46 -3.82
C VAL A 37 4.38 8.24 -3.62
N VAL A 38 3.28 7.55 -3.32
CA VAL A 38 1.97 8.18 -3.13
C VAL A 38 1.96 9.16 -1.95
N LEU A 39 2.61 8.83 -0.84
CA LEU A 39 2.70 9.77 0.28
C LEU A 39 3.45 11.05 -0.11
N ALA A 40 4.57 10.94 -0.82
CA ALA A 40 5.33 12.09 -1.31
C ALA A 40 4.50 12.95 -2.29
N GLU A 41 3.62 12.35 -3.09
CA GLU A 41 2.68 13.10 -3.93
C GLU A 41 1.65 13.86 -3.08
N LEU A 42 1.05 13.19 -2.09
CA LEU A 42 0.02 13.77 -1.22
C LEU A 42 0.53 14.89 -0.31
N GLU A 43 1.83 14.93 0.02
CA GLU A 43 2.44 16.01 0.79
C GLU A 43 2.19 17.40 0.16
N ASN A 44 2.08 17.45 -1.17
CA ASN A 44 1.85 18.70 -1.91
C ASN A 44 0.36 18.97 -2.19
N GLU A 45 -0.54 18.07 -1.78
CA GLU A 45 -1.97 18.18 -2.02
C GLU A 45 -2.71 18.76 -0.82
N SER A 46 -3.83 19.42 -1.10
CA SER A 46 -4.69 19.98 -0.04
C SER A 46 -5.48 18.90 0.70
N GLU A 47 -5.68 17.73 0.07
CA GLU A 47 -6.40 16.61 0.65
C GLU A 47 -5.44 15.46 0.96
N GLN A 48 -5.36 15.10 2.25
CA GLN A 48 -4.44 14.09 2.78
C GLN A 48 -5.20 13.05 3.62
N GLY A 49 -6.49 12.87 3.30
CA GLY A 49 -7.38 11.92 3.97
C GLY A 49 -7.13 10.47 3.53
N PRO A 50 -7.74 9.50 4.23
CA PRO A 50 -7.66 8.09 3.84
C PRO A 50 -8.29 7.83 2.47
N ASP A 51 -9.29 8.63 2.07
CA ASP A 51 -9.91 8.54 0.75
C ASP A 51 -8.94 8.98 -0.36
N ALA A 52 -8.25 10.12 -0.19
CA ALA A 52 -7.22 10.59 -1.12
C ALA A 52 -6.06 9.59 -1.25
N LEU A 53 -5.60 9.02 -0.12
CA LEU A 53 -4.61 7.94 -0.14
C LEU A 53 -5.09 6.73 -0.92
N ASN A 54 -6.33 6.29 -0.70
CA ASN A 54 -6.89 5.17 -1.43
C ASN A 54 -7.02 5.41 -2.92
N GLU A 55 -7.51 6.58 -3.34
CA GLU A 55 -7.62 6.91 -4.75
C GLU A 55 -6.25 6.92 -5.44
N ARG A 56 -5.24 7.52 -4.80
CA ARG A 56 -3.88 7.57 -5.34
C ARG A 56 -3.23 6.21 -5.42
N MET A 57 -3.35 5.39 -4.38
CA MET A 57 -2.85 4.02 -4.38
C MET A 57 -3.51 3.17 -5.47
N GLN A 58 -4.83 3.25 -5.63
CA GLN A 58 -5.53 2.52 -6.69
C GLN A 58 -5.07 2.93 -8.10
N GLN A 59 -4.85 4.23 -8.33
CA GLN A 59 -4.32 4.71 -9.60
C GLN A 59 -2.88 4.22 -9.84
N CYS A 60 -2.02 4.34 -8.83
CA CYS A 60 -0.64 3.90 -8.87
C CYS A 60 -0.53 2.40 -9.17
N LEU A 61 -1.25 1.57 -8.42
CA LEU A 61 -1.27 0.11 -8.59
C LEU A 61 -1.85 -0.31 -9.95
N LYS A 62 -2.89 0.39 -10.45
CA LYS A 62 -3.45 0.08 -11.78
C LYS A 62 -2.47 0.37 -12.91
N LEU A 63 -1.63 1.39 -12.77
CA LEU A 63 -0.58 1.68 -13.74
C LEU A 63 0.54 0.64 -13.67
N ALA A 64 0.95 0.30 -12.44
CA ALA A 64 2.01 -0.66 -12.18
C ALA A 64 1.60 -2.12 -12.46
N ALA A 65 0.30 -2.42 -12.51
CA ALA A 65 -0.25 -3.72 -12.89
C ALA A 65 0.27 -4.25 -14.23
N LYS A 66 0.72 -3.37 -15.13
CA LYS A 66 1.32 -3.76 -16.42
C LYS A 66 2.67 -4.46 -16.29
N GLU A 67 3.29 -4.36 -15.12
CA GLU A 67 4.60 -4.94 -14.79
C GLU A 67 4.47 -6.28 -14.05
N LEU A 68 3.26 -6.66 -13.65
CA LEU A 68 2.97 -7.84 -12.85
C LEU A 68 2.25 -8.92 -13.68
N GLU A 69 2.46 -10.19 -13.31
CA GLU A 69 1.58 -11.26 -13.76
C GLU A 69 0.20 -11.18 -13.08
N ASP A 70 -0.81 -11.81 -13.67
CA ASP A 70 -2.19 -11.81 -13.14
C ASP A 70 -2.29 -12.39 -11.72
N ALA A 71 -1.37 -13.29 -11.33
CA ALA A 71 -1.31 -13.85 -9.99
C ALA A 71 -0.73 -12.84 -8.99
N ASP A 72 0.42 -12.25 -9.32
CA ASP A 72 1.10 -11.24 -8.50
C ASP A 72 0.22 -10.00 -8.29
N TYR A 73 -0.48 -9.56 -9.32
CA TYR A 73 -1.41 -8.43 -9.19
C TYR A 73 -2.51 -8.71 -8.16
N ARG A 74 -3.04 -9.95 -8.10
CA ARG A 74 -4.04 -10.32 -7.09
C ARG A 74 -3.45 -10.34 -5.68
N LEU A 75 -2.20 -10.77 -5.52
CA LEU A 75 -1.52 -10.71 -4.23
C LEU A 75 -1.42 -9.26 -3.74
N VAL A 76 -0.96 -8.35 -4.61
CA VAL A 76 -0.84 -6.92 -4.29
C VAL A 76 -2.20 -6.27 -4.02
N ASP A 77 -3.23 -6.57 -4.81
CA ASP A 77 -4.58 -6.01 -4.63
C ASP A 77 -5.23 -6.48 -3.30
N ASN A 78 -5.05 -7.76 -2.95
CA ASN A 78 -5.50 -8.30 -1.66
C ASN A 78 -4.76 -7.65 -0.49
N ALA A 79 -3.43 -7.52 -0.59
CA ALA A 79 -2.61 -6.89 0.42
C ALA A 79 -2.96 -5.40 0.62
N TRP A 80 -3.27 -4.69 -0.48
CA TRP A 80 -3.75 -3.31 -0.40
C TRP A 80 -5.11 -3.22 0.30
N SER A 81 -6.01 -4.16 0.00
CA SER A 81 -7.32 -4.23 0.65
C SER A 81 -7.20 -4.43 2.17
N GLU A 82 -6.25 -5.25 2.61
CA GLU A 82 -5.95 -5.45 4.04
C GLU A 82 -5.40 -4.17 4.68
N LEU A 83 -4.36 -3.57 4.10
CA LEU A 83 -3.73 -2.36 4.62
C LEU A 83 -4.72 -1.19 4.68
N LYS A 84 -5.56 -1.03 3.66
CA LYS A 84 -6.61 -0.01 3.63
C LYS A 84 -7.57 -0.13 4.81
N GLN A 85 -7.98 -1.35 5.18
CA GLN A 85 -8.86 -1.56 6.32
C GLN A 85 -8.21 -1.12 7.63
N ARG A 86 -6.90 -1.35 7.79
CA ARG A 86 -6.13 -0.90 8.96
C ARG A 86 -6.00 0.61 9.03
N ILE A 87 -5.86 1.28 7.89
CA ILE A 87 -5.76 2.74 7.80
C ILE A 87 -7.11 3.43 8.08
N ALA A 88 -8.22 2.78 7.72
CA ALA A 88 -9.58 3.29 7.91
C ALA A 88 -10.17 3.02 9.31
N ALA A 89 -9.55 2.11 10.08
CA ALA A 89 -9.95 1.75 11.45
C ALA A 89 -9.49 2.79 12.48
#